data_AF-A0A2V1P4W2-F1
#
_entry.id   AF-A0A2V1P4W2-F1
#
_cell.length_a   1.000
_cell.length_b   1.000
_cell.length_c   1.000
_cell.angle_alpha   90.00
_cell.angle_beta   90.00
_cell.angle_gamma   90.00
#
_symmetry.space_group_name_H-M   'P 1'
#
loop_
_entity.id
_entity.type
_entity.pdbx_description
1 polymer ?
#
loop_
_entity_poly.entity_id
_entity_poly.type
_entity_poly.pdbx_seq_one_letter_code
_entity_poly.pdbx_strand_id
1 'polypeptide(L)'
;MARQVRFRVMDGVAIVSLDSPPVNALSAEMRAALWHVFQRIETQPEIRATVLRAEGALFSAGADIRELGASHWAEPTPRQLCDLIENCSKPVVACLEGQALGGGAELLLAAHYRISEAAGRLGLPEVSLGVLPGAGGTQRMPRLVGAELALQLMVSGQSISAPDALRMGLLDGITEGDATSGAVAFTRKLLAEEKGPRPTRARRDRMADAKAYQAHIAKARRDLARSPLFAPHLIVDCVEAAALLPFEAGQAFEQDAFDRCRGHPQSVALRHVFLAERRVDKALLRREQGGFKPTDPDGRALVLRLRKALRAAAQALVDTTDLDEVRIDAAMVAYGFRKGIFGGKPDPVESVSILRRLIAALISEGASLLAEGHVARPSDIDALAVHGLGFPRRMGGPCRAAQTMGLIGLRSDMRGWAEENLIWEPPEMLDEAIKQAAGFDAL
;
A
#
# COMPACT_ATOMS: atom_id res chain seq x y z
N MET A 1 10.77 -20.73 -18.97
CA MET A 1 10.10 -19.72 -18.11
C MET A 1 9.06 -20.44 -17.26
N ALA A 2 8.91 -20.07 -15.98
CA ALA A 2 7.88 -20.64 -15.12
C ALA A 2 6.48 -20.32 -15.67
N ARG A 3 5.57 -21.29 -15.60
CA ARG A 3 4.20 -21.15 -16.12
C ARG A 3 3.38 -20.28 -15.17
N GLN A 4 3.09 -19.03 -15.55
CA GLN A 4 2.35 -18.06 -14.72
C GLN A 4 0.89 -18.47 -14.47
N VAL A 5 0.24 -19.07 -15.47
CA VAL A 5 -1.19 -19.42 -15.41
C VAL A 5 -1.37 -20.87 -15.84
N ARG A 6 -2.12 -21.63 -15.04
CA ARG A 6 -2.64 -22.96 -15.40
C ARG A 6 -3.98 -22.80 -16.08
N PHE A 7 -4.16 -23.50 -17.20
CA PHE A 7 -5.41 -23.48 -17.95
C PHE A 7 -5.81 -24.91 -18.31
N ARG A 8 -7.06 -25.28 -17.99
CA ARG A 8 -7.69 -26.54 -18.44
C ARG A 8 -9.18 -26.33 -18.66
N VAL A 9 -9.78 -27.08 -19.56
CA VAL A 9 -11.23 -27.07 -19.80
C VAL A 9 -11.82 -28.41 -19.40
N MET A 10 -12.93 -28.39 -18.65
CA MET A 10 -13.64 -29.59 -18.22
C MET A 10 -15.15 -29.34 -18.39
N ASP A 11 -15.80 -30.13 -19.25
CA ASP A 11 -17.25 -30.05 -19.50
C ASP A 11 -17.76 -28.63 -19.78
N GLY A 12 -17.01 -27.89 -20.60
CA GLY A 12 -17.30 -26.50 -20.96
C GLY A 12 -17.00 -25.46 -19.88
N VAL A 13 -16.38 -25.83 -18.76
CA VAL A 13 -15.87 -24.90 -17.75
C VAL A 13 -14.34 -24.78 -17.89
N ALA A 14 -13.87 -23.55 -18.16
CA ALA A 14 -12.45 -23.23 -18.12
C ALA A 14 -12.00 -23.02 -16.66
N ILE A 15 -10.98 -23.74 -16.22
CA ILE A 15 -10.35 -23.56 -14.91
C ILE A 15 -9.02 -22.84 -15.14
N VAL A 16 -8.96 -21.60 -14.65
CA VAL A 16 -7.81 -20.71 -14.74
C VAL A 16 -7.19 -20.57 -13.36
N SER A 17 -6.01 -21.15 -13.13
CA SER A 17 -5.28 -20.98 -11.86
C SER A 17 -4.10 -20.02 -12.03
N LEU A 18 -4.01 -18.99 -11.19
CA LEU A 18 -2.77 -18.23 -11.00
C LEU A 18 -1.72 -19.18 -10.37
N ASP A 19 -0.50 -19.23 -10.91
CA ASP A 19 0.57 -20.13 -10.47
C ASP A 19 1.95 -19.47 -10.62
N SER A 20 2.14 -18.40 -9.84
CA SER A 20 3.38 -17.64 -9.76
C SER A 20 3.82 -17.51 -8.30
N PRO A 21 4.42 -18.58 -7.74
CA PRO A 21 4.88 -18.57 -6.37
C PRO A 21 5.93 -17.46 -6.14
N PRO A 22 6.03 -16.93 -4.90
CA PRO A 22 5.36 -17.41 -3.69
C PRO A 22 3.98 -16.76 -3.41
N VAL A 23 3.60 -15.71 -4.14
CA VAL A 23 2.48 -14.84 -3.77
C VAL A 23 1.50 -14.50 -4.89
N ASN A 24 1.67 -15.11 -6.07
CA ASN A 24 0.83 -14.85 -7.25
C ASN A 24 0.70 -13.36 -7.54
N ALA A 25 1.82 -12.63 -7.49
CA ALA A 25 1.84 -11.20 -7.77
C ALA A 25 1.35 -10.95 -9.20
N LEU A 26 0.56 -9.90 -9.39
CA LEU A 26 0.08 -9.47 -10.70
C LEU A 26 1.17 -8.70 -11.44
N SER A 27 2.31 -9.35 -11.70
CA SER A 27 3.39 -8.81 -12.53
C SER A 27 2.92 -8.63 -13.97
N ALA A 28 3.68 -7.87 -14.76
CA ALA A 28 3.43 -7.72 -16.21
C ALA A 28 3.23 -9.07 -16.91
N GLU A 29 4.07 -10.07 -16.61
CA GLU A 29 4.00 -11.40 -17.21
C GLU A 29 2.74 -12.16 -16.79
N MET A 30 2.34 -12.09 -15.52
CA MET A 30 1.10 -12.68 -15.04
C MET A 30 -0.12 -12.04 -15.72
N ARG A 31 -0.14 -10.70 -15.81
CA ARG A 31 -1.24 -9.97 -16.44
C ARG A 31 -1.36 -10.29 -17.93
N ALA A 32 -0.24 -10.33 -18.66
CA ALA A 32 -0.22 -10.74 -20.06
C ALA A 32 -0.69 -12.19 -20.25
N ALA A 33 -0.28 -13.12 -19.38
CA ALA A 33 -0.73 -14.50 -19.44
C ALA A 33 -2.24 -14.64 -19.20
N LEU A 34 -2.79 -13.94 -18.19
CA LEU A 34 -4.23 -13.91 -17.94
C LEU A 34 -4.99 -13.27 -19.10
N TRP A 35 -4.47 -12.18 -19.66
CA TRP A 35 -5.06 -11.52 -20.83
C TRP A 35 -5.24 -12.47 -22.01
N HIS A 36 -4.19 -13.20 -22.40
CA HIS A 36 -4.27 -14.19 -23.47
C HIS A 36 -5.24 -15.33 -23.16
N VAL A 37 -5.28 -15.78 -21.91
CA VAL A 37 -6.24 -16.81 -21.48
C VAL A 37 -7.68 -16.33 -21.60
N PHE A 38 -7.99 -15.09 -21.16
CA PHE A 38 -9.33 -14.54 -21.27
C PHE A 38 -9.75 -14.23 -22.71
N GLN A 39 -8.83 -13.80 -23.57
CA GLN A 39 -9.08 -13.70 -25.02
C GLN A 39 -9.45 -15.07 -25.62
N ARG A 40 -8.71 -16.12 -25.25
CA ARG A 40 -9.02 -17.50 -25.67
C ARG A 40 -10.41 -17.92 -25.18
N ILE A 41 -10.72 -17.70 -23.90
CA ILE A 41 -12.03 -18.01 -23.31
C ILE A 41 -13.15 -17.35 -24.11
N GLU A 42 -13.02 -16.09 -24.46
CA GLU A 42 -14.02 -15.34 -25.22
C GLU A 42 -14.29 -15.99 -26.59
N THR A 43 -13.23 -16.35 -27.31
CA THR A 43 -13.32 -16.86 -28.70
C THR A 43 -13.71 -18.34 -28.84
N GLN A 44 -13.59 -19.14 -27.77
CA GLN A 44 -13.78 -20.60 -27.85
C GLN A 44 -15.21 -21.02 -27.47
N PRO A 45 -16.08 -21.42 -28.43
CA PRO A 45 -17.50 -21.68 -28.18
C PRO A 45 -17.74 -22.87 -27.24
N GLU A 46 -16.82 -23.82 -27.16
CA GLU A 46 -16.89 -24.95 -26.23
C GLU A 46 -16.78 -24.52 -24.76
N ILE A 47 -16.16 -23.37 -24.49
CA ILE A 47 -16.08 -22.79 -23.15
C ILE A 47 -17.35 -21.97 -22.91
N ARG A 48 -18.10 -22.35 -21.88
CA ARG A 48 -19.35 -21.72 -21.46
C ARG A 48 -19.23 -20.87 -20.20
N ALA A 49 -18.25 -21.15 -19.34
CA ALA A 49 -17.98 -20.38 -18.12
C ALA A 49 -16.54 -20.58 -17.65
N THR A 50 -16.11 -19.75 -16.70
CA THR A 50 -14.75 -19.76 -16.15
C THR A 50 -14.78 -19.84 -14.62
N VAL A 51 -13.89 -20.67 -14.06
CA VAL A 51 -13.45 -20.60 -12.67
C VAL A 51 -12.07 -19.95 -12.63
N LEU A 52 -11.95 -18.79 -11.99
CA LEU A 52 -10.68 -18.11 -11.72
C LEU A 52 -10.26 -18.42 -10.28
N ARG A 53 -9.10 -19.05 -10.11
CA ARG A 53 -8.60 -19.51 -8.80
C ARG A 53 -7.07 -19.40 -8.74
N ALA A 54 -6.43 -19.94 -7.71
CA ALA A 54 -4.98 -19.89 -7.58
C ALA A 54 -4.36 -21.18 -7.04
N GLU A 55 -3.09 -21.40 -7.34
CA GLU A 55 -2.27 -22.42 -6.69
C GLU A 55 -1.47 -21.80 -5.54
N GLY A 56 -1.17 -22.60 -4.52
CA GLY A 56 -0.38 -22.16 -3.37
C GLY A 56 -1.21 -21.49 -2.27
N ALA A 57 -0.55 -20.72 -1.40
CA ALA A 57 -1.14 -20.23 -0.16
C ALA A 57 -1.93 -18.91 -0.30
N LEU A 58 -1.82 -18.21 -1.43
CA LEU A 58 -2.47 -16.92 -1.66
C LEU A 58 -3.13 -16.92 -3.03
N PHE A 59 -4.35 -16.39 -3.12
CA PHE A 59 -4.96 -16.05 -4.40
C PHE A 59 -4.08 -15.06 -5.18
N SER A 60 -3.79 -13.92 -4.56
CA SER A 60 -2.80 -12.96 -5.06
C SER A 60 -2.49 -11.89 -4.01
N ALA A 61 -1.21 -11.54 -3.87
CA ALA A 61 -0.78 -10.41 -3.05
C ALA A 61 -0.97 -9.03 -3.71
N GLY A 62 -1.53 -8.99 -4.93
CA GLY A 62 -1.79 -7.76 -5.68
C GLY A 62 -0.70 -7.40 -6.68
N ALA A 63 -0.70 -6.14 -7.09
CA ALA A 63 0.27 -5.61 -8.04
C ALA A 63 1.71 -5.71 -7.49
N ASP A 64 2.67 -5.88 -8.39
CA ASP A 64 4.08 -5.84 -8.02
C ASP A 64 4.45 -4.43 -7.56
N ILE A 65 4.91 -4.30 -6.31
CA ILE A 65 5.29 -2.99 -5.76
C ILE A 65 6.42 -2.32 -6.55
N ARG A 66 7.26 -3.09 -7.25
CA ARG A 66 8.34 -2.55 -8.09
C ARG A 66 7.78 -1.75 -9.25
N GLU A 67 6.64 -2.17 -9.82
CA GLU A 67 5.95 -1.44 -10.89
C GLU A 67 5.30 -0.14 -10.38
N LEU A 68 4.93 -0.07 -9.10
CA LEU A 68 4.31 1.13 -8.51
C LEU A 68 5.27 2.35 -8.52
N GLY A 69 6.58 2.11 -8.51
CA GLY A 69 7.62 3.13 -8.63
C GLY A 69 8.05 3.44 -10.06
N ALA A 70 7.56 2.71 -11.07
CA ALA A 70 7.94 2.90 -12.47
C ALA A 70 7.29 4.16 -13.05
N SER A 71 7.90 4.74 -14.11
CA SER A 71 7.32 5.87 -14.83
C SER A 71 5.99 5.50 -15.50
N HIS A 72 5.92 4.29 -16.05
CA HIS A 72 4.76 3.74 -16.74
C HIS A 72 4.47 2.32 -16.26
N TRP A 73 3.20 1.94 -16.28
CA TRP A 73 2.76 0.56 -16.07
C TRP A 73 2.96 -0.25 -17.35
N ALA A 74 3.43 -1.48 -17.22
CA ALA A 74 3.45 -2.39 -18.36
C ALA A 74 2.02 -2.81 -18.74
N GLU A 75 1.76 -2.82 -20.04
CA GLU A 75 0.49 -3.26 -20.62
C GLU A 75 0.41 -4.81 -20.66
N PRO A 76 -0.76 -5.41 -20.42
CA PRO A 76 -1.99 -4.77 -19.94
C PRO A 76 -1.86 -4.38 -18.46
N THR A 77 -2.37 -3.20 -18.10
CA THR A 77 -2.44 -2.72 -16.72
C THR A 77 -3.39 -3.57 -15.86
N PRO A 78 -3.28 -3.53 -14.52
CA PRO A 78 -4.24 -4.19 -13.63
C PRO A 78 -5.70 -3.78 -13.90
N ARG A 79 -5.95 -2.49 -14.20
CA ARG A 79 -7.28 -1.97 -14.53
C ARG A 79 -7.84 -2.62 -15.79
N GLN A 80 -7.09 -2.64 -16.90
CA GLN A 80 -7.56 -3.23 -18.14
C GLN A 80 -7.82 -4.73 -17.98
N LEU A 81 -7.01 -5.44 -17.20
CA LEU A 81 -7.27 -6.85 -16.90
C LEU A 81 -8.59 -7.05 -16.15
N CYS A 82 -8.87 -6.21 -15.14
CA CYS A 82 -10.16 -6.24 -14.43
C CYS A 82 -11.32 -5.94 -15.39
N ASP A 83 -11.16 -4.96 -16.28
CA ASP A 83 -12.19 -4.59 -17.25
C ASP A 83 -12.43 -5.70 -18.30
N LEU A 84 -11.38 -6.40 -18.73
CA LEU A 84 -11.48 -7.57 -19.60
C LEU A 84 -12.30 -8.68 -18.95
N ILE A 85 -12.02 -8.99 -17.68
CA ILE A 85 -12.71 -10.04 -16.93
C ILE A 85 -14.19 -9.70 -16.74
N GLU A 86 -14.49 -8.45 -16.36
CA GLU A 86 -15.87 -8.01 -16.11
C GLU A 86 -16.70 -7.86 -17.41
N ASN A 87 -16.05 -7.63 -18.54
CA ASN A 87 -16.70 -7.55 -19.85
C ASN A 87 -16.77 -8.91 -20.58
N CYS A 88 -16.25 -9.99 -19.99
CA CYS A 88 -16.31 -11.31 -20.61
C CYS A 88 -17.78 -11.72 -20.82
N SER A 89 -18.13 -12.17 -22.03
CA SER A 89 -19.53 -12.56 -22.34
C SER A 89 -19.98 -13.84 -21.63
N LYS A 90 -19.05 -14.53 -20.96
CA LYS A 90 -19.26 -15.80 -20.27
C LYS A 90 -19.14 -15.61 -18.76
N PRO A 91 -19.95 -16.31 -17.94
CA PRO A 91 -19.84 -16.23 -16.48
C PRO A 91 -18.40 -16.50 -16.00
N VAL A 92 -17.92 -15.65 -15.09
CA VAL A 92 -16.61 -15.78 -14.45
C VAL A 92 -16.86 -15.87 -12.95
N VAL A 93 -16.53 -17.03 -12.38
CA VAL A 93 -16.63 -17.31 -10.95
C VAL A 93 -15.22 -17.27 -10.38
N ALA A 94 -14.93 -16.28 -9.55
CA ALA A 94 -13.66 -16.24 -8.84
C ALA A 94 -13.76 -16.96 -7.50
N CYS A 95 -12.83 -17.88 -7.24
CA CYS A 95 -12.74 -18.62 -5.99
C CYS A 95 -11.53 -18.11 -5.18
N LEU A 96 -11.81 -17.49 -4.04
CA LEU A 96 -10.79 -17.02 -3.10
C LEU A 96 -10.24 -18.20 -2.28
N GLU A 97 -8.98 -18.53 -2.54
CA GLU A 97 -8.16 -19.45 -1.76
C GLU A 97 -7.08 -18.63 -1.01
N GLY A 98 -6.94 -18.81 0.29
CA GLY A 98 -6.01 -18.05 1.12
C GLY A 98 -6.34 -16.56 1.20
N GLN A 99 -5.51 -15.70 0.60
CA GLN A 99 -5.69 -14.25 0.65
C GLN A 99 -5.67 -13.60 -0.73
N ALA A 100 -6.57 -12.63 -0.92
CA ALA A 100 -6.53 -11.70 -2.03
C ALA A 100 -6.32 -10.28 -1.49
N LEU A 101 -5.22 -9.65 -1.89
CA LEU A 101 -4.83 -8.33 -1.43
C LEU A 101 -4.66 -7.36 -2.61
N GLY A 102 -5.08 -6.12 -2.42
CA GLY A 102 -4.95 -5.03 -3.37
C GLY A 102 -5.48 -5.40 -4.76
N GLY A 103 -4.67 -5.25 -5.81
CA GLY A 103 -5.04 -5.66 -7.17
C GLY A 103 -5.56 -7.11 -7.30
N GLY A 104 -5.14 -8.03 -6.43
CA GLY A 104 -5.65 -9.40 -6.38
C GLY A 104 -7.10 -9.46 -5.88
N ALA A 105 -7.44 -8.63 -4.89
CA ALA A 105 -8.82 -8.41 -4.47
C ALA A 105 -9.62 -7.72 -5.57
N GLU A 106 -9.04 -6.72 -6.27
CA GLU A 106 -9.73 -6.04 -7.37
C GLU A 106 -10.09 -6.99 -8.53
N LEU A 107 -9.24 -7.99 -8.83
CA LEU A 107 -9.60 -9.07 -9.75
C LEU A 107 -10.82 -9.89 -9.28
N LEU A 108 -10.92 -10.19 -7.98
CA LEU A 108 -12.11 -10.84 -7.42
C LEU A 108 -13.36 -9.95 -7.58
N LEU A 109 -13.23 -8.64 -7.33
CA LEU A 109 -14.34 -7.69 -7.46
C LEU A 109 -14.82 -7.57 -8.92
N ALA A 110 -13.93 -7.73 -9.89
CA ALA A 110 -14.22 -7.67 -11.31
C ALA A 110 -14.95 -8.92 -11.85
N ALA A 111 -14.83 -10.07 -11.18
CA ALA A 111 -15.55 -11.28 -11.57
C ALA A 111 -17.08 -11.11 -11.50
N HIS A 112 -17.83 -11.97 -12.19
CA HIS A 112 -19.30 -11.94 -12.17
C HIS A 112 -19.86 -12.50 -10.85
N TYR A 113 -19.20 -13.53 -10.33
CA TYR A 113 -19.53 -14.20 -9.08
C TYR A 113 -18.26 -14.42 -8.26
N ARG A 114 -18.39 -14.33 -6.93
CA ARG A 114 -17.28 -14.52 -5.99
C ARG A 114 -17.65 -15.57 -4.98
N ILE A 115 -16.83 -16.59 -4.82
CA ILE A 115 -16.95 -17.55 -3.73
C ILE A 115 -15.60 -17.67 -3.03
N SER A 116 -15.57 -18.34 -1.89
CA SER A 116 -14.32 -18.47 -1.11
C SER A 116 -14.31 -19.78 -0.34
N GLU A 117 -13.13 -20.29 -0.03
CA GLU A 117 -12.99 -21.20 1.10
C GLU A 117 -13.27 -20.47 2.42
N ALA A 118 -13.60 -21.20 3.49
CA ALA A 118 -13.96 -20.61 4.79
C ALA A 118 -12.83 -19.78 5.43
N ALA A 119 -11.57 -20.15 5.19
CA ALA A 119 -10.40 -19.46 5.70
C ALA A 119 -10.00 -18.20 4.90
N GLY A 120 -10.69 -17.95 3.76
CA GLY A 120 -10.34 -16.89 2.83
C GLY A 120 -10.37 -15.50 3.47
N ARG A 121 -9.47 -14.61 3.02
CA ARG A 121 -9.47 -13.19 3.41
C ARG A 121 -9.27 -12.28 2.20
N LEU A 122 -10.01 -11.16 2.21
CA LEU A 122 -9.93 -10.14 1.16
C LEU A 122 -9.56 -8.80 1.79
N GLY A 123 -8.61 -8.05 1.20
CA GLY A 123 -8.29 -6.70 1.66
C GLY A 123 -7.77 -5.78 0.56
N LEU A 124 -7.91 -4.48 0.77
CA LEU A 124 -7.40 -3.42 -0.10
C LEU A 124 -6.43 -2.52 0.69
N PRO A 125 -5.18 -2.98 0.94
CA PRO A 125 -4.22 -2.33 1.84
C PRO A 125 -3.38 -1.23 1.17
N GLU A 126 -3.75 -0.75 -0.01
CA GLU A 126 -3.03 0.27 -0.81
C GLU A 126 -2.67 1.52 -0.01
N VAL A 127 -3.54 1.91 0.92
CA VAL A 127 -3.33 3.06 1.80
C VAL A 127 -2.03 2.96 2.61
N SER A 128 -1.57 1.74 2.93
CA SER A 128 -0.32 1.49 3.65
C SER A 128 0.94 1.82 2.84
N LEU A 129 0.79 1.96 1.52
CA LEU A 129 1.80 2.38 0.54
C LEU A 129 1.56 3.82 0.05
N GLY A 130 0.61 4.54 0.66
CA GLY A 130 0.24 5.90 0.30
C GLY A 130 -0.47 6.02 -1.04
N VAL A 131 -1.09 4.93 -1.51
CA VAL A 131 -1.94 4.92 -2.71
C VAL A 131 -3.35 4.44 -2.37
N LEU A 132 -4.22 4.41 -3.37
CA LEU A 132 -5.58 3.89 -3.29
C LEU A 132 -5.75 2.70 -4.23
N PRO A 133 -6.82 1.89 -4.11
CA PRO A 133 -7.14 0.84 -5.08
C PRO A 133 -7.39 1.45 -6.46
N GLY A 134 -6.57 1.09 -7.45
CA GLY A 134 -6.51 1.76 -8.75
C GLY A 134 -6.93 0.90 -9.95
N ALA A 135 -7.41 -0.33 -9.72
CA ALA A 135 -7.91 -1.23 -10.75
C ALA A 135 -9.43 -1.39 -10.71
N GLY A 136 -10.14 -0.34 -10.30
CA GLY A 136 -11.59 -0.25 -10.15
C GLY A 136 -12.10 -0.61 -8.76
N GLY A 137 -11.22 -0.82 -7.77
CA GLY A 137 -11.60 -1.18 -6.40
C GLY A 137 -12.48 -0.14 -5.73
N THR A 138 -12.15 1.15 -5.86
CA THR A 138 -12.97 2.24 -5.28
C THR A 138 -14.32 2.40 -5.98
N GLN A 139 -14.46 1.85 -7.18
CA GLN A 139 -15.70 1.88 -7.97
C GLN A 139 -16.56 0.62 -7.73
N ARG A 140 -15.95 -0.57 -7.71
CA ARG A 140 -16.66 -1.85 -7.57
C ARG A 140 -17.03 -2.17 -6.13
N MET A 141 -16.15 -1.87 -5.17
CA MET A 141 -16.40 -2.16 -3.76
C MET A 141 -17.70 -1.51 -3.23
N PRO A 142 -17.94 -0.19 -3.38
CA PRO A 142 -19.18 0.41 -2.89
C PRO A 142 -20.43 -0.07 -3.63
N ARG A 143 -20.32 -0.61 -4.85
CA ARG A 143 -21.46 -1.22 -5.57
C ARG A 143 -21.86 -2.57 -4.96
N LEU A 144 -20.92 -3.26 -4.30
CA LEU A 144 -21.15 -4.54 -3.65
C LEU A 144 -21.58 -4.41 -2.19
N VAL A 145 -21.00 -3.46 -1.45
CA VAL A 145 -21.18 -3.36 0.02
C VAL A 145 -21.62 -1.98 0.52
N GLY A 146 -21.81 -0.99 -0.36
CA GLY A 146 -22.15 0.38 0.02
C GLY A 146 -20.95 1.20 0.50
N ALA A 147 -21.15 2.50 0.71
CA ALA A 147 -20.09 3.44 1.07
C ALA A 147 -19.40 3.10 2.41
N GLU A 148 -20.18 2.78 3.45
CA GLU A 148 -19.66 2.62 4.81
C GLU A 148 -18.59 1.53 4.91
N LEU A 149 -18.93 0.30 4.49
CA LEU A 149 -18.00 -0.82 4.57
C LEU A 149 -16.86 -0.68 3.55
N ALA A 150 -17.13 -0.13 2.36
CA ALA A 150 -16.09 0.12 1.37
C ALA A 150 -15.02 1.09 1.93
N LEU A 151 -15.44 2.20 2.54
CA LEU A 151 -14.54 3.17 3.16
C LEU A 151 -13.82 2.58 4.36
N GLN A 152 -14.52 1.84 5.23
CA GLN A 152 -13.91 1.18 6.38
C GLN A 152 -12.74 0.28 5.95
N LEU A 153 -12.91 -0.54 4.92
CA LEU A 153 -11.89 -1.48 4.47
C LEU A 153 -10.75 -0.79 3.73
N MET A 154 -11.03 0.15 2.82
CA MET A 154 -10.00 0.81 2.00
C MET A 154 -9.20 1.86 2.80
N VAL A 155 -9.83 2.62 3.69
CA VAL A 155 -9.14 3.64 4.51
C VAL A 155 -8.29 3.01 5.60
N SER A 156 -8.75 1.90 6.21
CA SER A 156 -7.96 1.19 7.22
C SER A 156 -6.92 0.24 6.62
N GLY A 157 -7.14 -0.22 5.38
CA GLY A 157 -6.36 -1.26 4.74
C GLY A 157 -6.52 -2.66 5.36
N GLN A 158 -7.51 -2.86 6.24
CA GLN A 158 -7.74 -4.13 6.91
C GLN A 158 -8.44 -5.14 5.99
N SER A 159 -8.12 -6.42 6.18
CA SER A 159 -8.79 -7.51 5.47
C SER A 159 -10.04 -8.00 6.19
N ILE A 160 -11.09 -8.30 5.43
CA ILE A 160 -12.32 -8.96 5.88
C ILE A 160 -12.20 -10.48 5.73
N SER A 161 -12.83 -11.24 6.64
CA SER A 161 -12.91 -12.71 6.58
C SER A 161 -13.95 -13.15 5.54
N ALA A 162 -13.81 -14.35 4.96
CA ALA A 162 -14.80 -14.89 4.03
C ALA A 162 -16.21 -15.03 4.64
N PRO A 163 -16.40 -15.52 5.88
CA PRO A 163 -17.72 -15.53 6.54
C PRO A 163 -18.35 -14.14 6.67
N ASP A 164 -17.57 -13.13 7.07
CA ASP A 164 -18.08 -11.76 7.15
C ASP A 164 -18.34 -11.17 5.76
N ALA A 165 -17.47 -11.41 4.80
CA ALA A 165 -17.63 -10.96 3.43
C ALA A 165 -18.91 -11.53 2.78
N LEU A 166 -19.23 -12.80 3.04
CA LEU A 166 -20.50 -13.41 2.63
C LEU A 166 -21.69 -12.72 3.29
N ARG A 167 -21.67 -12.54 4.61
CA ARG A 167 -22.75 -11.87 5.36
C ARG A 167 -23.01 -10.44 4.88
N MET A 168 -21.96 -9.74 4.46
CA MET A 168 -22.05 -8.37 3.94
C MET A 168 -22.40 -8.29 2.45
N GLY A 169 -22.51 -9.43 1.76
CA GLY A 169 -22.87 -9.51 0.33
C GLY A 169 -21.72 -9.25 -0.64
N LEU A 170 -20.46 -9.31 -0.17
CA LEU A 170 -19.26 -9.23 -1.01
C LEU A 170 -18.98 -10.56 -1.72
N LEU A 171 -19.30 -11.68 -1.07
CA LEU A 171 -19.23 -13.03 -1.63
C LEU A 171 -20.65 -13.58 -1.89
N ASP A 172 -20.76 -14.47 -2.86
CA ASP A 172 -21.97 -15.22 -3.23
C ASP A 172 -22.05 -16.59 -2.55
N GLY A 173 -20.95 -17.08 -1.98
CA GLY A 173 -20.95 -18.36 -1.25
C GLY A 173 -19.60 -18.71 -0.64
N ILE A 174 -19.64 -19.70 0.26
CA ILE A 174 -18.46 -20.37 0.79
C ILE A 174 -18.47 -21.81 0.27
N THR A 175 -17.34 -22.29 -0.23
CA THR A 175 -17.22 -23.66 -0.74
C THR A 175 -17.24 -24.67 0.40
N GLU A 176 -17.96 -25.77 0.21
CA GLU A 176 -17.86 -26.95 1.06
C GLU A 176 -16.78 -27.90 0.51
N GLY A 177 -15.89 -28.41 1.37
CA GLY A 177 -14.80 -29.29 0.97
C GLY A 177 -13.70 -28.57 0.18
N ASP A 178 -13.16 -29.23 -0.86
CA ASP A 178 -12.10 -28.71 -1.72
C ASP A 178 -12.58 -27.49 -2.54
N ALA A 179 -11.82 -26.39 -2.48
CA ALA A 179 -12.20 -25.10 -3.08
C ALA A 179 -12.38 -25.18 -4.60
N THR A 180 -11.57 -25.99 -5.29
CA THR A 180 -11.69 -26.19 -6.75
C THR A 180 -13.00 -26.90 -7.08
N SER A 181 -13.26 -28.01 -6.40
CA SER A 181 -14.46 -28.82 -6.62
C SER A 181 -15.73 -28.03 -6.31
N GLY A 182 -15.73 -27.27 -5.22
CA GLY A 182 -16.83 -26.35 -4.86
C GLY A 182 -17.05 -25.26 -5.90
N ALA A 183 -16.00 -24.66 -6.44
CA ALA A 183 -16.10 -23.65 -7.49
C ALA A 183 -16.66 -24.18 -8.80
N VAL A 184 -16.22 -25.37 -9.22
CA VAL A 184 -16.76 -26.04 -10.40
C VAL A 184 -18.23 -26.40 -10.20
N ALA A 185 -18.61 -26.90 -9.03
CA ALA A 185 -20.01 -27.20 -8.72
C ALA A 185 -20.90 -25.96 -8.75
N PHE A 186 -20.46 -24.86 -8.14
CA PHE A 186 -21.17 -23.57 -8.19
C PHE A 186 -21.33 -23.07 -9.62
N THR A 187 -20.26 -23.16 -10.43
CA THR A 187 -20.27 -22.74 -11.83
C THR A 187 -21.22 -23.60 -12.69
N ARG A 188 -21.23 -24.91 -12.48
CA ARG A 188 -22.16 -25.82 -13.17
C ARG A 188 -23.61 -25.54 -12.80
N LYS A 189 -23.89 -25.20 -11.54
CA LYS A 189 -25.22 -24.77 -11.10
C LYS A 189 -25.67 -23.51 -11.86
N LEU A 190 -24.82 -22.50 -11.97
CA LEU A 190 -25.12 -21.30 -12.76
C LEU A 190 -25.45 -21.64 -14.22
N LEU A 191 -24.68 -22.54 -14.83
CA LEU A 191 -24.90 -22.97 -16.21
C LEU A 191 -26.21 -23.76 -16.40
N ALA A 192 -26.60 -24.57 -15.40
CA ALA A 192 -27.86 -25.32 -15.42
C ALA A 192 -29.08 -24.41 -15.22
N GLU A 193 -28.93 -23.33 -14.45
CA GLU A 193 -29.94 -22.30 -14.24
C GLU A 193 -29.92 -21.18 -15.30
N GLU A 194 -29.12 -21.35 -16.36
CA GLU A 194 -28.95 -20.40 -17.46
C GLU A 194 -28.58 -18.97 -16.99
N LYS A 195 -27.84 -18.87 -15.88
CA LYS A 195 -27.36 -17.60 -15.35
C LYS A 195 -26.17 -17.10 -16.18
N GLY A 196 -26.34 -15.91 -16.78
CA GLY A 196 -25.30 -15.23 -17.53
C GLY A 196 -24.29 -14.46 -16.66
N PRO A 197 -23.39 -13.69 -17.29
CA PRO A 197 -22.57 -12.69 -16.63
C PRO A 197 -23.38 -11.74 -15.75
N ARG A 198 -22.79 -11.33 -14.62
CA ARG A 198 -23.38 -10.33 -13.70
C ARG A 198 -22.32 -9.28 -13.36
N PRO A 199 -22.08 -8.30 -14.26
CA PRO A 199 -21.04 -7.29 -14.07
C PRO A 199 -21.26 -6.47 -12.79
N THR A 200 -20.22 -6.30 -11.98
CA THR A 200 -20.29 -5.51 -10.76
C THR A 200 -20.62 -4.04 -11.06
N ARG A 201 -20.09 -3.49 -12.16
CA ARG A 201 -20.34 -2.12 -12.62
C ARG A 201 -21.82 -1.75 -12.77
N ALA A 202 -22.66 -2.72 -13.09
CA ALA A 202 -24.09 -2.53 -13.32
C ALA A 202 -24.90 -2.49 -12.01
N ARG A 203 -24.32 -2.91 -10.88
CA ARG A 203 -25.01 -2.89 -9.58
C ARG A 203 -25.15 -1.48 -9.03
N ARG A 204 -26.34 -1.17 -8.53
CA ARG A 204 -26.67 0.10 -7.86
C ARG A 204 -27.54 -0.06 -6.62
N ASP A 205 -27.90 -1.29 -6.24
CA ASP A 205 -28.75 -1.59 -5.08
C ASP A 205 -28.17 -1.02 -3.78
N ARG A 206 -26.85 -1.10 -3.59
CA ARG A 206 -26.13 -0.51 -2.45
C ARG A 206 -25.91 1.00 -2.52
N MET A 207 -26.39 1.64 -3.58
CA MET A 207 -26.28 3.07 -3.84
C MET A 207 -27.65 3.73 -4.05
N ALA A 208 -28.75 3.00 -3.84
CA ALA A 208 -30.09 3.48 -4.11
C ALA A 208 -30.53 4.60 -3.13
N ASP A 209 -30.15 4.50 -1.86
CA ASP A 209 -30.36 5.57 -0.88
C ASP A 209 -29.22 6.59 -0.95
N ALA A 210 -29.39 7.59 -1.81
CA ALA A 210 -28.42 8.66 -1.99
C ALA A 210 -28.16 9.46 -0.71
N LYS A 211 -29.16 9.64 0.16
CA LYS A 211 -29.02 10.41 1.40
C LYS A 211 -28.17 9.66 2.42
N ALA A 212 -28.43 8.37 2.61
CA ALA A 212 -27.61 7.52 3.47
C ALA A 212 -26.16 7.43 2.93
N TYR A 213 -26.00 7.22 1.63
CA TYR A 213 -24.68 7.16 0.99
C TYR A 213 -23.87 8.44 1.26
N GLN A 214 -24.47 9.60 1.04
CA GLN A 214 -23.83 10.90 1.29
C GLN A 214 -23.55 11.16 2.77
N ALA A 215 -24.40 10.66 3.69
CA ALA A 215 -24.13 10.74 5.12
C ALA A 215 -22.85 9.96 5.51
N HIS A 216 -22.60 8.80 4.90
CA HIS A 216 -21.37 8.03 5.12
C HIS A 216 -20.14 8.74 4.55
N ILE A 217 -20.23 9.35 3.37
CA ILE A 217 -19.16 10.20 2.81
C ILE A 217 -18.83 11.34 3.78
N ALA A 218 -19.85 12.09 4.22
CA ALA A 218 -19.66 13.22 5.13
C ALA A 218 -19.06 12.78 6.47
N LYS A 219 -19.45 11.60 6.99
CA LYS A 219 -18.85 11.00 8.19
C LYS A 219 -17.36 10.71 7.95
N ALA A 220 -17.01 10.04 6.86
CA ALA A 220 -15.61 9.72 6.56
C ALA A 220 -14.74 10.97 6.40
N ARG A 221 -15.24 12.03 5.77
CA ARG A 221 -14.54 13.33 5.70
C ARG A 221 -14.30 13.92 7.09
N ARG A 222 -15.28 13.86 8.00
CA ARG A 222 -15.11 14.31 9.39
C ARG A 222 -14.08 13.48 10.15
N ASP A 223 -14.15 12.15 10.02
CA ASP A 223 -13.22 11.22 10.68
C ASP A 223 -11.78 11.44 10.19
N LEU A 224 -11.61 11.81 8.92
CA LEU A 224 -10.32 12.08 8.30
C LEU A 224 -9.83 13.53 8.43
N ALA A 225 -10.62 14.46 9.00
CA ALA A 225 -10.31 15.90 9.01
C ALA A 225 -8.93 16.24 9.62
N ARG A 226 -8.42 15.39 10.54
CA ARG A 226 -7.09 15.53 11.15
C ARG A 226 -6.06 14.50 10.67
N SER A 227 -6.45 13.63 9.73
CA SER A 227 -5.55 12.64 9.17
C SER A 227 -4.46 13.35 8.34
N PRO A 228 -3.17 13.12 8.65
CA PRO A 228 -2.09 13.71 7.88
C PRO A 228 -1.79 12.94 6.59
N LEU A 229 -2.50 11.84 6.33
CA LEU A 229 -2.28 10.99 5.16
C LEU A 229 -3.06 11.51 3.95
N PHE A 230 -2.40 11.57 2.80
CA PHE A 230 -2.99 12.07 1.56
C PHE A 230 -4.02 11.10 0.93
N ALA A 231 -3.64 9.82 0.80
CA ALA A 231 -4.45 8.83 0.09
C ALA A 231 -5.87 8.59 0.65
N PRO A 232 -6.10 8.53 1.97
CA PRO A 232 -7.45 8.33 2.53
C PRO A 232 -8.49 9.35 2.05
N HIS A 233 -8.10 10.60 1.87
CA HIS A 233 -9.02 11.65 1.39
C HIS A 233 -9.44 11.37 -0.04
N LEU A 234 -8.50 10.97 -0.90
CA LEU A 234 -8.81 10.59 -2.28
C LEU A 234 -9.61 9.29 -2.38
N ILE A 235 -9.44 8.34 -1.45
CA ILE A 235 -10.33 7.17 -1.36
C ILE A 235 -11.78 7.62 -1.13
N VAL A 236 -12.02 8.58 -0.23
CA VAL A 236 -13.36 9.13 0.01
C VAL A 236 -13.92 9.80 -1.25
N ASP A 237 -13.11 10.61 -1.93
CA ASP A 237 -13.51 11.28 -3.17
C ASP A 237 -13.89 10.25 -4.26
N CYS A 238 -13.10 9.18 -4.42
CA CYS A 238 -13.39 8.14 -5.41
C CYS A 238 -14.66 7.35 -5.10
N VAL A 239 -14.92 7.07 -3.82
CA VAL A 239 -16.16 6.38 -3.41
C VAL A 239 -17.37 7.29 -3.60
N GLU A 240 -17.25 8.59 -3.31
CA GLU A 240 -18.30 9.55 -3.65
C GLU A 240 -18.56 9.61 -5.16
N ALA A 241 -17.50 9.69 -5.97
CA ALA A 241 -17.57 9.65 -7.42
C ALA A 241 -18.26 8.38 -7.95
N ALA A 242 -18.07 7.24 -7.29
CA ALA A 242 -18.68 5.97 -7.67
C ALA A 242 -20.23 6.01 -7.69
N ALA A 243 -20.84 6.84 -6.83
CA ALA A 243 -22.29 7.03 -6.79
C ALA A 243 -22.78 8.11 -7.77
N LEU A 244 -21.96 9.15 -8.01
CA LEU A 244 -22.33 10.33 -8.80
C LEU A 244 -22.09 10.18 -10.31
N LEU A 245 -21.04 9.44 -10.69
CA LEU A 245 -20.58 9.37 -12.07
C LEU A 245 -20.98 8.04 -12.74
N PRO A 246 -21.10 8.01 -14.09
CA PRO A 246 -21.04 6.77 -14.85
C PRO A 246 -19.77 5.98 -14.50
N PHE A 247 -19.83 4.65 -14.60
CA PHE A 247 -18.75 3.77 -14.12
C PHE A 247 -17.40 4.08 -14.77
N GLU A 248 -17.37 4.28 -16.08
CA GLU A 248 -16.16 4.58 -16.85
C GLU A 248 -15.57 5.93 -16.45
N ALA A 249 -16.40 6.93 -16.17
CA ALA A 249 -15.96 8.24 -15.67
C ALA A 249 -15.45 8.14 -14.22
N GLY A 250 -16.09 7.34 -13.37
CA GLY A 250 -15.62 7.05 -12.02
C GLY A 250 -14.27 6.33 -12.00
N GLN A 251 -14.05 5.38 -12.92
CA GLN A 251 -12.74 4.73 -13.09
C GLN A 251 -11.67 5.69 -13.62
N ALA A 252 -12.02 6.61 -14.52
CA ALA A 252 -11.07 7.63 -14.98
C ALA A 252 -10.68 8.57 -13.82
N PHE A 253 -11.65 8.95 -12.96
CA PHE A 253 -11.38 9.71 -11.74
C PHE A 253 -10.49 8.94 -10.76
N GLU A 254 -10.75 7.64 -10.57
CA GLU A 254 -9.92 6.77 -9.74
C GLU A 254 -8.47 6.71 -10.25
N GLN A 255 -8.26 6.61 -11.56
CA GLN A 255 -6.93 6.58 -12.16
C GLN A 255 -6.17 7.90 -11.92
N ASP A 256 -6.80 9.05 -12.12
CA ASP A 256 -6.19 10.36 -11.79
C ASP A 256 -5.81 10.45 -10.30
N ALA A 257 -6.74 10.06 -9.42
CA ALA A 257 -6.52 10.07 -7.98
C ALA A 257 -5.40 9.10 -7.57
N PHE A 258 -5.28 7.95 -8.23
CA PHE A 258 -4.20 6.99 -8.04
C PHE A 258 -2.85 7.60 -8.45
N ASP A 259 -2.75 8.23 -9.62
CA ASP A 259 -1.50 8.84 -10.09
C ASP A 259 -1.06 10.01 -9.22
N ARG A 260 -2.01 10.84 -8.74
CA ARG A 260 -1.75 11.88 -7.74
C ARG A 260 -1.21 11.30 -6.43
N CYS A 261 -1.79 10.22 -5.93
CA CYS A 261 -1.24 9.51 -4.77
C CYS A 261 0.17 8.98 -5.04
N ARG A 262 0.37 8.31 -6.19
CA ARG A 262 1.60 7.61 -6.56
C ARG A 262 2.79 8.56 -6.65
N GLY A 263 2.58 9.79 -7.14
CA GLY A 263 3.58 10.85 -7.20
C GLY A 263 3.73 11.67 -5.92
N HIS A 264 2.84 11.52 -4.93
CA HIS A 264 2.91 12.27 -3.69
C HIS A 264 4.12 11.85 -2.83
N PRO A 265 4.83 12.78 -2.16
CA PRO A 265 6.00 12.46 -1.32
C PRO A 265 5.75 11.42 -0.22
N GLN A 266 4.51 11.30 0.27
CA GLN A 266 4.15 10.27 1.23
C GLN A 266 4.14 8.86 0.62
N SER A 267 3.72 8.68 -0.64
CA SER A 267 3.70 7.35 -1.27
C SER A 267 5.11 6.84 -1.54
N VAL A 268 5.90 7.60 -2.29
CA VAL A 268 7.21 8.07 -1.84
C VAL A 268 7.89 7.28 -0.71
N ALA A 269 7.81 7.91 0.46
CA ALA A 269 8.30 7.44 1.74
C ALA A 269 7.71 6.10 2.21
N LEU A 270 6.41 5.87 2.03
CA LEU A 270 5.75 4.65 2.52
C LEU A 270 6.20 3.40 1.75
N ARG A 271 6.39 3.51 0.43
CA ARG A 271 6.97 2.45 -0.42
C ARG A 271 8.42 2.18 -0.06
N HIS A 272 9.19 3.25 0.18
CA HIS A 272 10.57 3.14 0.66
C HIS A 272 10.66 2.30 1.95
N VAL A 273 9.90 2.69 2.99
CA VAL A 273 9.90 1.97 4.27
C VAL A 273 9.43 0.53 4.10
N PHE A 274 8.42 0.27 3.27
CA PHE A 274 7.94 -1.09 3.02
C PHE A 274 9.01 -1.99 2.37
N LEU A 275 9.87 -1.43 1.51
CA LEU A 275 10.99 -2.15 0.91
C LEU A 275 12.13 -2.32 1.92
N ALA A 276 12.43 -1.27 2.71
CA ALA A 276 13.41 -1.33 3.80
C ALA A 276 13.08 -2.42 4.82
N GLU A 277 11.81 -2.49 5.26
CA GLU A 277 11.27 -3.52 6.17
C GLU A 277 11.50 -4.96 5.69
N ARG A 278 11.67 -5.19 4.38
CA ARG A 278 11.92 -6.53 3.80
C ARG A 278 13.39 -6.86 3.64
N ARG A 279 14.24 -5.84 3.54
CA ARG A 279 15.68 -5.98 3.31
C ARG A 279 16.48 -5.94 4.61
N VAL A 280 15.94 -5.29 5.63
CA VAL A 280 16.59 -5.13 6.93
C VAL A 280 16.87 -6.48 7.58
N ASP A 281 18.03 -6.59 8.22
CA ASP A 281 18.42 -7.81 8.91
C ASP A 281 17.45 -8.12 10.07
N LYS A 282 17.07 -9.39 10.19
CA LYS A 282 16.22 -9.90 11.28
C LYS A 282 16.88 -9.82 12.65
N ALA A 283 18.21 -9.66 12.71
CA ALA A 283 18.98 -9.35 13.92
C ALA A 283 18.79 -7.90 14.38
N LEU A 284 18.32 -7.00 13.50
CA LEU A 284 18.04 -5.59 13.82
C LEU A 284 16.54 -5.32 14.01
N LEU A 285 15.69 -5.86 13.14
CA LEU A 285 14.25 -5.68 13.19
C LEU A 285 13.51 -6.99 12.90
N ARG A 286 12.56 -7.34 13.77
CA ARG A 286 11.69 -8.50 13.57
C ARG A 286 10.23 -8.09 13.53
N ARG A 287 9.46 -8.71 12.64
CA ARG A 287 8.01 -8.56 12.57
C ARG A 287 7.36 -9.36 13.70
N GLU A 288 6.57 -8.68 14.52
CA GLU A 288 5.76 -9.23 15.60
C GLU A 288 4.27 -8.87 15.39
N GLN A 289 3.40 -9.32 16.30
CA GLN A 289 2.02 -8.82 16.36
C GLN A 289 2.04 -7.29 16.55
N GLY A 290 1.43 -6.58 15.61
CA GLY A 290 1.32 -5.11 15.65
C GLY A 290 2.40 -4.33 14.90
N GLY A 291 3.42 -4.99 14.32
CA GLY A 291 4.42 -4.30 13.48
C GLY A 291 5.83 -4.84 13.63
N PHE A 292 6.81 -4.12 13.10
CA PHE A 292 8.22 -4.43 13.33
C PHE A 292 8.69 -3.85 14.66
N LYS A 293 9.59 -4.57 15.34
CA LYS A 293 10.24 -4.11 16.57
C LYS A 293 11.76 -4.32 16.52
N PRO A 294 12.54 -3.41 17.13
CA PRO A 294 13.97 -3.61 17.34
C PRO A 294 14.24 -4.82 18.23
N THR A 295 15.12 -5.70 17.77
CA THR A 295 15.55 -6.92 18.46
C THR A 295 16.67 -6.66 19.45
N ASP A 296 16.76 -7.51 20.48
CA ASP A 296 17.85 -7.47 21.47
C ASP A 296 19.01 -8.40 21.07
N PRO A 297 20.28 -8.03 21.34
CA PRO A 297 20.71 -6.71 21.81
C PRO A 297 20.88 -5.69 20.66
N ASP A 298 21.14 -6.16 19.45
CA ASP A 298 21.70 -5.35 18.36
C ASP A 298 20.79 -4.21 17.93
N GLY A 299 19.56 -4.52 17.49
CA GLY A 299 18.59 -3.51 17.04
C GLY A 299 18.30 -2.44 18.10
N ARG A 300 18.15 -2.83 19.38
CA ARG A 300 17.93 -1.87 20.47
C ARG A 300 19.14 -0.99 20.75
N ALA A 301 20.36 -1.53 20.68
CA ALA A 301 21.59 -0.76 20.86
C ALA A 301 21.71 0.32 19.78
N LEU A 302 21.43 0.00 18.51
CA LEU A 302 21.48 0.97 17.42
C LEU A 302 20.41 2.06 17.56
N VAL A 303 19.19 1.70 17.94
CA VAL A 303 18.12 2.67 18.23
C VAL A 303 18.51 3.61 19.37
N LEU A 304 19.20 3.11 20.40
CA LEU A 304 19.69 3.95 21.49
C LEU A 304 20.74 4.96 21.01
N ARG A 305 21.63 4.57 20.09
CA ARG A 305 22.60 5.48 19.47
C ARG A 305 21.90 6.59 18.67
N LEU A 306 20.99 6.23 17.78
CA LEU A 306 20.20 7.22 17.03
C LEU A 306 19.41 8.15 17.95
N ARG A 307 18.87 7.63 19.06
CA ARG A 307 18.17 8.45 20.07
C ARG A 307 19.11 9.43 20.79
N LYS A 308 20.34 9.00 21.08
CA LYS A 308 21.36 9.87 21.69
C LYS A 308 21.74 11.00 20.73
N ALA A 309 21.96 10.71 19.45
CA ALA A 309 22.23 11.73 18.43
C ALA A 309 21.08 12.75 18.33
N LEU A 310 19.83 12.28 18.27
CA LEU A 310 18.66 13.16 18.22
C LEU A 310 18.57 14.09 19.45
N ARG A 311 18.83 13.56 20.65
CA ARG A 311 18.83 14.35 21.89
C ARG A 311 19.98 15.35 21.94
N ALA A 312 21.18 14.95 21.52
CA ALA A 312 22.33 15.82 21.48
C ALA A 312 22.11 16.98 20.50
N ALA A 313 21.45 16.74 19.36
CA ALA A 313 21.09 17.81 18.42
C ALA A 313 20.03 18.76 18.99
N ALA A 314 19.03 18.24 19.69
CA ALA A 314 18.05 19.07 20.39
C ALA A 314 18.71 19.92 21.49
N GLN A 315 19.64 19.36 22.27
CA GLN A 315 20.38 20.11 23.28
C GLN A 315 21.26 21.19 22.64
N ALA A 316 21.99 20.85 21.57
CA ALA A 316 22.82 21.81 20.85
C ALA A 316 21.98 22.99 20.32
N LEU A 317 20.76 22.74 19.81
CA LEU A 317 19.84 23.80 19.43
C LEU A 317 19.49 24.73 20.59
N VAL A 318 19.19 24.18 21.78
CA VAL A 318 18.91 25.00 22.98
C VAL A 318 20.14 25.81 23.40
N ASP A 319 21.33 25.22 23.30
CA ASP A 319 22.57 25.85 23.75
C ASP A 319 23.06 26.95 22.79
N THR A 320 22.81 26.82 21.47
CA THR A 320 23.36 27.72 20.44
C THR A 320 22.34 28.69 19.84
N THR A 321 21.05 28.58 20.19
CA THR A 321 19.98 29.43 19.65
C THR A 321 19.07 29.96 20.76
N ASP A 322 18.02 30.72 20.40
CA ASP A 322 16.98 31.18 21.32
C ASP A 322 15.83 30.15 21.52
N LEU A 323 16.01 28.93 21.01
CA LEU A 323 15.02 27.86 21.09
C LEU A 323 14.97 27.22 22.49
N ASP A 324 13.78 26.80 22.89
CA ASP A 324 13.55 26.00 24.09
C ASP A 324 13.00 24.60 23.73
N GLU A 325 12.90 23.71 24.72
CA GLU A 325 12.43 22.34 24.51
C GLU A 325 10.97 22.28 24.05
N VAL A 326 10.16 23.28 24.39
CA VAL A 326 8.74 23.39 24.00
C VAL A 326 8.63 23.62 22.49
N ARG A 327 9.43 24.55 21.94
CA ARG A 327 9.47 24.85 20.50
C ARG A 327 9.96 23.64 19.70
N ILE A 328 10.98 22.94 20.21
CA ILE A 328 11.50 21.72 19.57
C ILE A 328 10.46 20.59 19.59
N ASP A 329 9.80 20.32 20.73
CA ASP A 329 8.73 19.31 20.82
C ASP A 329 7.56 19.65 19.89
N ALA A 330 7.14 20.92 19.85
CA ALA A 330 6.09 21.38 18.95
C ALA A 330 6.44 21.14 17.47
N ALA A 331 7.68 21.42 17.05
CA ALA A 331 8.16 21.15 15.70
C ALA A 331 8.17 19.65 15.36
N MET A 332 8.64 18.80 16.29
CA MET A 332 8.60 17.35 16.13
C MET A 332 7.16 16.83 16.00
N VAL A 333 6.23 17.33 16.82
CA VAL A 333 4.82 16.97 16.75
C VAL A 333 4.18 17.41 15.44
N ALA A 334 4.50 18.61 14.95
CA ALA A 334 4.03 19.09 13.65
C ALA A 334 4.51 18.20 12.49
N TYR A 335 5.75 17.70 12.58
CA TYR A 335 6.27 16.73 11.63
C TYR A 335 5.59 15.36 11.73
N GLY A 336 4.98 15.06 12.87
CA GLY A 336 4.17 13.88 13.13
C GLY A 336 4.81 12.87 14.05
N PHE A 337 5.85 13.24 14.80
CA PHE A 337 6.29 12.45 15.95
C PHE A 337 5.17 12.41 17.01
N ARG A 338 5.24 11.43 17.90
CA ARG A 338 4.33 11.39 19.06
C ARG A 338 4.62 12.59 19.96
N LYS A 339 3.56 13.15 20.55
CA LYS A 339 3.67 14.25 21.51
C LYS A 339 4.63 13.89 22.64
N GLY A 340 5.66 14.71 22.84
CA GLY A 340 6.54 14.65 23.99
C GLY A 340 5.89 15.24 25.24
N ILE A 341 6.73 15.54 26.23
CA ILE A 341 6.29 16.02 27.55
C ILE A 341 6.10 17.55 27.61
N PHE A 342 6.69 18.29 26.67
CA PHE A 342 6.79 19.76 26.73
C PHE A 342 5.62 20.46 26.03
N GLY A 343 4.99 19.84 25.02
CA GLY A 343 3.82 20.39 24.33
C GLY A 343 4.13 21.65 23.52
N GLY A 344 3.10 22.40 23.10
CA GLY A 344 3.27 23.68 22.39
C GLY A 344 2.48 23.80 21.08
N LYS A 345 2.49 25.01 20.50
CA LYS A 345 1.97 25.29 19.15
C LYS A 345 3.16 25.48 18.20
N PRO A 346 3.23 24.74 17.08
CA PRO A 346 4.37 24.86 16.17
C PRO A 346 4.33 26.15 15.37
N ASP A 347 5.48 26.81 15.25
CA ASP A 347 5.72 27.80 14.18
C ASP A 347 6.17 27.08 12.91
N PRO A 348 5.51 27.25 11.75
CA PRO A 348 5.83 26.49 10.55
C PRO A 348 7.23 26.73 9.98
N VAL A 349 7.75 27.96 10.03
CA VAL A 349 9.04 28.32 9.42
C VAL A 349 10.18 27.79 10.30
N GLU A 350 10.06 28.04 11.59
CA GLU A 350 11.00 27.51 12.59
C GLU A 350 11.02 25.99 12.61
N SER A 351 9.85 25.35 12.55
CA SER A 351 9.75 23.88 12.57
C SER A 351 10.59 23.24 11.47
N VAL A 352 10.60 23.82 10.27
CA VAL A 352 11.43 23.33 9.16
C VAL A 352 12.92 23.40 9.51
N SER A 353 13.39 24.52 10.07
CA SER A 353 14.79 24.70 10.48
C SER A 353 15.21 23.70 11.56
N ILE A 354 14.38 23.54 12.59
CA ILE A 354 14.60 22.57 13.68
C ILE A 354 14.71 21.16 13.13
N LEU A 355 13.73 20.74 12.31
CA LEU A 355 13.68 19.38 11.78
C LEU A 355 14.85 19.06 10.86
N ARG A 356 15.31 20.01 10.04
CA ARG A 356 16.49 19.81 9.18
C ARG A 356 17.73 19.50 10.02
N ARG A 357 17.97 20.22 11.12
CA ARG A 357 19.09 19.97 12.04
C ARG A 357 18.97 18.65 12.80
N LEU A 358 17.76 18.30 13.25
CA LEU A 358 17.52 17.00 13.92
C LEU A 358 17.75 15.82 12.96
N ILE A 359 17.28 15.93 11.72
CA ILE A 359 17.48 14.91 10.68
C ILE A 359 18.94 14.83 10.26
N ALA A 360 19.64 15.97 10.11
CA ALA A 360 21.07 16.01 9.81
C ALA A 360 21.90 15.21 10.83
N ALA A 361 21.64 15.40 12.13
CA ALA A 361 22.32 14.63 13.18
C ALA A 361 22.04 13.12 13.09
N LEU A 362 20.82 12.71 12.73
CA LEU A 362 20.49 11.31 12.49
C LEU A 362 21.22 10.73 11.26
N ILE A 363 21.43 11.53 10.22
CA ILE A 363 22.21 11.12 9.03
C ILE A 363 23.67 10.94 9.42
N SER A 364 24.27 11.86 10.19
CA SER A 364 25.66 11.75 10.64
C SER A 364 25.87 10.49 11.50
N GLU A 365 25.03 10.25 12.51
CA GLU A 365 25.09 9.02 13.31
C GLU A 365 24.83 7.77 12.46
N GLY A 366 23.87 7.84 11.55
CA GLY A 366 23.54 6.77 10.63
C GLY A 366 24.71 6.40 9.70
N ALA A 367 25.47 7.38 9.22
CA ALA A 367 26.67 7.17 8.43
C ALA A 367 27.77 6.49 9.25
N SER A 368 27.96 6.87 10.52
CA SER A 368 28.87 6.17 11.42
C SER A 368 28.48 4.71 11.60
N LEU A 369 27.20 4.42 11.83
CA LEU A 369 26.69 3.04 11.91
C LEU A 369 26.96 2.21 10.65
N LEU A 370 26.83 2.83 9.48
CA LEU A 370 27.13 2.18 8.20
C LEU A 370 28.63 1.92 8.04
N ALA A 371 29.48 2.92 8.34
CA ALA A 371 30.94 2.80 8.24
C ALA A 371 31.51 1.77 9.22
N GLU A 372 30.91 1.63 10.40
CA GLU A 372 31.25 0.63 11.42
C GLU A 372 30.71 -0.78 11.08
N GLY A 373 29.91 -0.92 10.03
CA GLY A 373 29.34 -2.20 9.59
C GLY A 373 28.18 -2.72 10.45
N HIS A 374 27.56 -1.87 11.27
CA HIS A 374 26.41 -2.22 12.09
C HIS A 374 25.09 -2.31 11.31
N VAL A 375 25.01 -1.58 10.19
CA VAL A 375 23.92 -1.65 9.21
C VAL A 375 24.52 -1.87 7.84
N ALA A 376 23.77 -2.48 6.92
CA ALA A 376 24.28 -2.76 5.57
C ALA A 376 23.96 -1.63 4.58
N ARG A 377 22.90 -0.85 4.84
CA ARG A 377 22.36 0.14 3.90
C ARG A 377 21.76 1.34 4.63
N PRO A 378 21.67 2.52 4.00
CA PRO A 378 20.91 3.64 4.57
C PRO A 378 19.45 3.31 4.87
N SER A 379 18.81 2.46 4.07
CA SER A 379 17.43 2.02 4.30
C SER A 379 17.23 1.29 5.64
N ASP A 380 18.28 0.65 6.18
CA ASP A 380 18.21 -0.03 7.47
C ASP A 380 18.11 0.99 8.63
N ILE A 381 18.81 2.13 8.50
CA ILE A 381 18.74 3.28 9.42
C ILE A 381 17.32 3.84 9.42
N ASP A 382 16.73 4.02 8.23
CA ASP A 382 15.36 4.50 8.07
C ASP A 382 14.34 3.57 8.74
N ALA A 383 14.46 2.25 8.52
CA ALA A 383 13.59 1.28 9.16
C ALA A 383 13.73 1.29 10.70
N LEU A 384 14.97 1.36 11.21
CA LEU A 384 15.25 1.44 12.65
C LEU A 384 14.70 2.72 13.26
N ALA A 385 14.82 3.86 12.58
CA ALA A 385 14.26 5.14 13.05
C ALA A 385 12.73 5.08 13.10
N VAL A 386 12.07 4.53 12.07
CA VAL A 386 10.61 4.39 12.05
C VAL A 386 10.12 3.50 13.20
N HIS A 387 10.72 2.33 13.39
CA HIS A 387 10.22 1.33 14.36
C HIS A 387 10.78 1.48 15.78
N GLY A 388 11.92 2.16 15.96
CA GLY A 388 12.59 2.32 17.25
C GLY A 388 12.59 3.74 17.82
N LEU A 389 12.61 4.77 16.96
CA LEU A 389 12.51 6.18 17.40
C LEU A 389 11.10 6.75 17.27
N GLY A 390 10.19 6.06 16.57
CA GLY A 390 8.88 6.58 16.25
C GLY A 390 8.92 7.65 15.16
N PHE A 391 9.92 7.60 14.28
CA PHE A 391 9.98 8.48 13.11
C PHE A 391 8.72 8.29 12.26
N PRO A 392 8.06 9.37 11.79
CA PRO A 392 6.78 9.22 11.12
C PRO A 392 6.92 8.41 9.82
N ARG A 393 6.24 7.25 9.73
CA ARG A 393 6.35 6.34 8.58
C ARG A 393 6.07 7.01 7.23
N ARG A 394 5.14 7.97 7.19
CA ARG A 394 4.80 8.77 5.99
C ARG A 394 5.92 9.71 5.51
N MET A 395 6.99 9.87 6.30
CA MET A 395 8.18 10.66 6.00
C MET A 395 9.40 9.79 5.65
N GLY A 396 9.32 8.47 5.85
CA GLY A 396 10.25 7.51 5.27
C GLY A 396 11.48 7.17 6.09
N GLY A 397 11.72 7.86 7.21
CA GLY A 397 12.98 7.80 7.96
C GLY A 397 13.91 8.99 7.65
N PRO A 398 15.00 9.19 8.41
CA PRO A 398 15.90 10.32 8.23
C PRO A 398 16.54 10.44 6.83
N CYS A 399 17.05 9.36 6.24
CA CYS A 399 17.69 9.40 4.92
C CYS A 399 16.68 9.75 3.83
N ARG A 400 15.51 9.10 3.82
CA ARG A 400 14.44 9.43 2.87
C ARG A 400 13.86 10.83 3.07
N ALA A 401 13.71 11.28 4.31
CA ALA A 401 13.28 12.63 4.62
C ALA A 401 14.29 13.66 4.10
N ALA A 402 15.59 13.43 4.30
CA ALA A 402 16.67 14.28 3.81
C ALA A 402 16.66 14.41 2.28
N GLN A 403 16.43 13.32 1.56
CA GLN A 403 16.23 13.37 0.10
C GLN A 403 15.07 14.28 -0.30
N THR A 404 13.95 14.18 0.41
CA THR A 404 12.76 15.02 0.16
C THR A 404 13.05 16.51 0.45
N MET A 405 13.98 16.80 1.36
CA MET A 405 14.43 18.15 1.72
C MET A 405 15.48 18.74 0.77
N GLY A 406 16.02 17.94 -0.16
CA GLY A 406 17.11 18.31 -1.07
C GLY A 406 18.50 18.14 -0.46
N LEU A 407 19.25 17.14 -0.93
CA LEU A 407 20.56 16.76 -0.36
C LEU A 407 21.64 17.83 -0.52
N ILE A 408 21.69 18.53 -1.66
CA ILE A 408 22.70 19.58 -1.92
C ILE A 408 22.55 20.74 -0.93
N GLY A 409 21.31 21.21 -0.76
CA GLY A 409 21.00 22.27 0.20
C GLY A 409 21.26 21.83 1.63
N LEU A 410 20.85 20.61 1.99
CA LEU A 410 21.10 20.06 3.33
C LEU A 410 22.60 19.98 3.65
N ARG A 411 23.42 19.49 2.71
CA ARG A 411 24.88 19.45 2.90
C ARG A 411 25.47 20.85 3.08
N SER A 412 25.00 21.82 2.29
CA SER A 412 25.45 23.22 2.42
C SER A 412 25.15 23.76 3.81
N ASP A 413 23.93 23.53 4.29
CA ASP A 413 23.51 23.97 5.63
C ASP A 413 24.35 23.28 6.73
N MET A 414 24.55 21.96 6.62
CA MET A 414 25.35 21.17 7.54
C MET A 414 26.78 21.68 7.68
N ARG A 415 27.42 22.13 6.59
CA ARG A 415 28.76 22.73 6.66
C ARG A 415 28.80 24.00 7.51
N GLY A 416 27.76 24.83 7.43
CA GLY A 416 27.65 26.01 8.31
C GLY A 416 27.38 25.61 9.76
N TRP A 417 26.49 24.66 10.00
CA TRP A 417 26.17 24.20 11.35
C TRP A 417 27.33 23.46 12.03
N ALA A 418 28.22 22.85 11.25
CA ALA A 418 29.42 22.21 11.78
C ALA A 418 30.40 23.19 12.45
N GLU A 419 30.34 24.49 12.10
CA GLU A 419 31.10 25.54 12.78
C GLU A 419 30.56 25.81 14.20
N GLU A 420 29.26 25.58 14.41
CA GLU A 420 28.61 25.69 15.73
C GLU A 420 28.83 24.43 16.58
N ASN A 421 28.65 23.25 15.97
CA ASN A 421 28.79 21.97 16.64
C ASN A 421 29.06 20.83 15.64
N LEU A 422 30.07 19.99 15.94
CA LEU A 422 30.47 18.87 15.08
C LEU A 422 29.39 17.80 14.88
N ILE A 423 28.31 17.79 15.67
CA ILE A 423 27.18 16.88 15.46
C ILE A 423 26.52 17.03 14.08
N TRP A 424 26.69 18.18 13.43
CA TRP A 424 26.18 18.46 12.08
C TRP A 424 27.26 18.37 11.00
N GLU A 425 28.43 17.81 11.30
CA GLU A 425 29.45 17.55 10.28
C GLU A 425 28.87 16.67 9.15
N PRO A 426 28.92 17.11 7.88
CA PRO A 426 28.40 16.34 6.76
C PRO A 426 29.19 15.02 6.59
N PRO A 427 28.54 13.85 6.67
CA PRO A 427 29.24 12.58 6.49
C PRO A 427 29.50 12.28 5.00
N GLU A 428 30.53 11.49 4.71
CA GLU A 428 30.86 11.02 3.35
C GLU A 428 29.65 10.32 2.67
N MET A 429 28.85 9.58 3.43
CA MET A 429 27.61 8.95 2.96
C MET A 429 26.65 9.94 2.27
N LEU A 430 26.57 11.19 2.76
CA LEU A 430 25.74 12.23 2.14
C LEU A 430 26.34 12.70 0.81
N ASP A 431 27.66 12.82 0.72
CA ASP A 431 28.36 13.18 -0.52
C ASP A 431 28.20 12.10 -1.59
N GLU A 432 28.27 10.82 -1.21
CA GLU A 432 28.00 9.72 -2.14
C GLU A 432 26.55 9.71 -2.61
N ALA A 433 25.58 9.93 -1.71
CA ALA A 433 24.17 10.01 -2.07
C ALA A 433 23.88 11.15 -3.06
N ILE A 434 24.55 12.32 -2.92
CA ILE A 434 24.39 13.45 -3.85
C ILE A 434 24.82 13.10 -5.28
N LYS A 435 25.80 12.20 -5.45
CA LYS A 435 26.28 11.77 -6.77
C LYS A 435 25.29 10.85 -7.49
N GLN A 436 24.31 10.29 -6.77
CA GLN A 436 23.38 9.29 -7.29
C GLN A 436 22.00 9.89 -7.57
N ALA A 437 21.41 9.56 -8.72
CA ALA A 437 20.05 9.99 -9.06
C ALA A 437 18.98 9.50 -8.06
N ALA A 438 19.19 8.33 -7.46
CA ALA A 438 18.29 7.77 -6.45
C ALA A 438 18.66 8.16 -5.00
N GLY A 439 19.66 9.02 -4.79
CA GLY A 439 20.09 9.45 -3.46
C GLY A 439 20.61 8.29 -2.60
N PHE A 440 20.18 8.24 -1.34
CA PHE A 440 20.54 7.15 -0.43
C PHE A 440 19.95 5.80 -0.86
N ASP A 441 18.89 5.77 -1.69
CA ASP A 441 18.29 4.52 -2.17
C ASP A 441 19.21 3.75 -3.14
N ALA A 442 20.25 4.38 -3.66
CA ALA A 442 21.28 3.76 -4.51
C ALA A 442 22.46 3.16 -3.72
N LEU A 443 22.61 3.49 -2.44
CA LEU A 443 23.64 2.98 -1.54
C LEU A 443 23.09 1.77 -0.77
#